data_AF-A0A7M4CEY9-F1
#
_entry.id   AF-A0A7M4CEY9-F1
#
_cell.length_a   1.000
_cell.length_b   1.000
_cell.length_c   1.000
_cell.angle_alpha   90.00
_cell.angle_beta   90.00
_cell.angle_gamma   90.00
#
_symmetry.space_group_name_H-M   'P 1'
#
loop_
_entity.id
_entity.type
_entity.pdbx_description
1 polymer ?
#
loop_
_entity_poly.entity_id
_entity_poly.type
_entity_poly.pdbx_seq_one_letter_code
_entity_poly.pdbx_strand_id
1 'polypeptide(L)'
;MPFSFPMAHFILFVFTVSTIFHVQQRLAKIQAMWELPVQIPVLASTSKALGPSQLRGMWTINAIGRLGNQMGEYATLYALAKMNGRPAFIPAQMHSTLAPIFRITLPVLHSATASRIPWQNYHLNDWMEEEYRHIPGEYVRFTGYPCS
;
A
#
# COMPACT_ATOMS: atom_id res chain seq x y z
N MET A 1 -15.97 33.32 31.36
CA MET A 1 -17.15 32.60 30.86
C MET A 1 -17.17 31.23 31.52
N PRO A 2 -18.13 30.91 32.41
CA PRO A 2 -18.15 29.61 33.07
C PRO A 2 -18.61 28.56 32.06
N PHE A 3 -17.78 27.55 31.79
CA PHE A 3 -18.21 26.38 31.03
C PHE A 3 -19.27 25.64 31.86
N SER A 4 -20.53 25.72 31.42
CA SER A 4 -21.62 25.02 32.06
C SER A 4 -21.38 23.50 31.98
N PHE A 5 -21.27 22.85 33.14
CA PHE A 5 -21.10 21.40 33.35
C PHE A 5 -21.92 20.49 32.40
N PRO A 6 -23.17 20.84 32.00
CA PRO A 6 -23.97 20.04 31.06
C PRO A 6 -23.41 19.99 29.63
N MET A 7 -22.77 21.06 29.15
CA MET A 7 -22.25 21.14 27.77
C MET A 7 -21.05 20.21 27.56
N ALA A 8 -20.21 20.04 28.59
CA ALA A 8 -19.08 19.13 28.51
C ALA A 8 -19.53 17.67 28.35
N HIS A 9 -20.60 17.28 29.03
CA HIS A 9 -21.17 15.92 28.93
C HIS A 9 -21.82 15.69 27.57
N PHE A 10 -22.48 16.70 27.02
CA PHE A 10 -23.05 16.64 25.67
C PHE A 10 -21.96 16.47 24.60
N ILE A 11 -20.88 17.25 24.66
CA ILE A 11 -19.75 17.13 23.70
C ILE A 11 -19.08 15.76 23.83
N LEU A 12 -18.85 15.27 25.05
CA LEU A 12 -18.24 13.96 25.27
C LEU A 12 -19.14 12.83 24.76
N PHE A 13 -20.46 12.95 24.95
CA PHE A 13 -21.42 12.01 24.41
C PHE A 13 -21.40 11.99 22.87
N VAL A 14 -21.46 13.15 22.22
CA VAL A 14 -21.40 13.24 20.75
C VAL A 14 -20.08 12.66 20.22
N PHE A 15 -18.96 12.95 20.88
CA PHE A 15 -17.64 12.44 20.50
C PHE A 15 -17.53 10.92 20.67
N THR A 16 -18.02 10.37 21.78
CA THR A 16 -18.01 8.92 22.04
C THR A 16 -18.91 8.17 21.06
N VAL A 17 -20.11 8.66 20.79
CA VAL A 17 -21.01 8.05 19.79
C VAL A 17 -20.39 8.12 18.39
N SER A 18 -19.78 9.25 18.01
CA SER A 18 -19.13 9.41 16.71
C SER A 18 -17.92 8.49 16.53
N THR A 19 -17.08 8.36 17.57
CA THR A 19 -15.91 7.46 17.52
C THR A 19 -16.35 6.01 17.43
N ILE A 20 -17.36 5.58 18.21
CA ILE A 20 -17.93 4.24 18.11
C ILE A 20 -18.51 4.00 16.70
N PHE A 21 -19.31 4.94 16.17
CA PHE A 21 -19.90 4.82 14.85
C PHE A 21 -18.84 4.67 13.75
N HIS A 22 -17.80 5.52 13.76
CA HIS A 22 -16.72 5.43 12.78
C HIS A 22 -15.90 4.14 12.90
N VAL A 23 -15.67 3.64 14.11
CA VAL A 23 -14.98 2.35 14.33
C VAL A 23 -15.83 1.19 13.81
N GLN A 24 -17.12 1.16 14.12
CA GLN A 24 -18.06 0.14 13.63
C GLN A 24 -18.18 0.18 12.11
N GLN A 25 -18.26 1.37 11.50
CA GLN A 25 -18.30 1.53 10.05
C GLN A 25 -17.03 1.03 9.38
N ARG A 26 -15.85 1.26 9.98
CA ARG A 26 -14.58 0.73 9.46
C ARG A 26 -14.52 -0.80 9.58
N LEU A 27 -14.97 -1.37 10.69
CA LEU A 27 -15.02 -2.82 10.88
C LEU A 27 -15.98 -3.49 9.89
N ALA A 28 -17.18 -2.93 9.69
CA ALA A 28 -18.14 -3.43 8.72
C ALA A 28 -17.61 -3.35 7.27
N LYS A 29 -16.90 -2.28 6.91
CA LYS A 29 -16.26 -2.14 5.60
C LYS A 29 -15.14 -3.16 5.39
N ILE A 30 -14.39 -3.48 6.45
CA ILE A 30 -13.37 -4.54 6.41
C ILE A 30 -14.05 -5.90 6.23
N GLN A 31 -15.11 -6.21 6.98
CA GLN A 31 -15.82 -7.49 6.88
C GLN A 31 -16.51 -7.68 5.52
N ALA A 32 -17.16 -6.65 4.99
CA ALA A 32 -17.72 -6.68 3.63
C ALA A 32 -16.66 -6.87 2.53
N MET A 33 -15.41 -6.45 2.78
CA MET A 33 -14.28 -6.66 1.88
C MET A 33 -13.75 -8.11 1.92
N TRP A 34 -13.94 -8.84 3.03
CA TRP A 34 -13.60 -10.26 3.14
C TRP A 34 -14.68 -11.20 2.57
N GLU A 35 -15.94 -10.75 2.54
CA GLU A 35 -17.09 -11.49 1.99
C GLU A 35 -17.31 -11.29 0.48
N LEU A 36 -16.51 -10.43 -0.18
CA LEU A 36 -16.52 -10.34 -1.64
C LEU A 36 -15.92 -11.64 -2.19
N PRO A 37 -16.68 -12.46 -2.95
CA PRO A 37 -16.07 -13.56 -3.68
C PRO A 37 -15.01 -12.92 -4.57
N VAL A 38 -13.77 -13.37 -4.38
CA VAL A 38 -12.60 -13.01 -5.20
C VAL A 38 -12.93 -13.45 -6.63
N GLN A 39 -13.66 -12.61 -7.35
CA GLN A 39 -13.83 -12.71 -8.77
C GLN A 39 -12.48 -12.29 -9.36
N ILE A 40 -11.64 -13.28 -9.62
CA ILE A 40 -10.53 -13.19 -10.56
C ILE A 40 -11.13 -13.37 -11.96
N PRO A 41 -11.46 -12.29 -12.67
CA PRO A 41 -11.37 -12.37 -14.12
C PRO A 41 -10.72 -11.11 -14.70
N VAL A 42 -9.46 -10.80 -14.35
CA VAL A 42 -8.65 -9.84 -15.14
C VAL A 42 -7.17 -10.24 -15.22
N LEU A 43 -6.85 -11.54 -15.14
CA LEU A 43 -5.49 -12.02 -15.45
C LEU A 43 -5.35 -12.55 -16.90
N ALA A 44 -6.45 -12.70 -17.63
CA ALA A 44 -6.42 -13.39 -18.93
C ALA A 44 -6.09 -12.50 -20.15
N SER A 45 -6.14 -11.16 -20.05
CA SER A 45 -6.07 -10.30 -21.26
C SER A 45 -4.77 -9.52 -21.44
N THR A 46 -3.80 -9.67 -20.55
CA THR A 46 -2.45 -9.10 -20.72
C THR A 46 -1.36 -10.15 -20.59
N SER A 47 -1.67 -11.42 -20.86
CA SER A 47 -0.67 -12.45 -21.10
C SER A 47 -0.15 -12.34 -22.54
N LYS A 48 0.48 -11.21 -22.89
CA LYS A 48 1.59 -11.29 -23.85
C LYS A 48 2.71 -11.95 -23.06
N ALA A 49 2.80 -13.27 -23.23
CA ALA A 49 3.68 -14.21 -22.53
C ALA A 49 4.95 -13.56 -21.96
N LEU A 50 4.90 -13.20 -20.67
CA LEU A 50 6.11 -12.97 -19.89
C LEU A 50 6.68 -14.36 -19.63
N GLY A 51 7.79 -14.70 -20.30
CA GLY A 51 8.38 -16.04 -20.20
C GLY A 51 8.75 -16.38 -18.74
N PRO A 52 8.88 -17.67 -18.38
CA PRO A 52 9.21 -18.11 -17.02
C PRO A 52 10.54 -17.55 -16.48
N SER A 53 11.41 -17.03 -17.35
CA SER A 53 12.65 -16.31 -16.98
C SER A 53 12.42 -14.87 -16.49
N GLN A 54 11.24 -14.30 -16.73
CA GLN A 54 10.93 -12.88 -16.50
C GLN A 54 10.14 -12.65 -15.19
N LEU A 55 9.70 -13.73 -14.54
CA LEU A 55 9.06 -13.74 -13.21
C LEU A 55 10.08 -13.99 -12.07
N ARG A 56 11.37 -13.74 -12.31
CA ARG A 56 12.40 -13.94 -11.29
C ARG A 56 12.52 -12.68 -10.41
N GLY A 57 12.32 -12.88 -9.11
CA GLY A 57 12.34 -11.82 -8.13
C GLY A 57 10.99 -11.12 -7.93
N MET A 58 10.97 -10.23 -6.95
CA MET A 58 9.80 -9.45 -6.56
C MET A 58 10.28 -8.17 -5.86
N TRP A 59 9.66 -7.05 -6.22
CA TRP A 59 9.96 -5.77 -5.61
C TRP A 59 8.82 -5.29 -4.73
N THR A 60 9.17 -4.60 -3.65
CA THR A 60 8.20 -4.00 -2.72
C THR A 60 8.75 -2.70 -2.13
N ILE A 61 7.96 -2.05 -1.30
CA ILE A 61 8.32 -0.80 -0.62
C ILE A 61 7.91 -0.86 0.84
N ASN A 62 8.55 -0.05 1.68
CA ASN A 62 8.14 0.12 3.06
C ASN A 62 6.99 1.13 3.13
N ALA A 63 5.80 0.72 3.59
CA ALA A 63 4.60 1.56 3.56
C ALA A 63 4.53 2.52 4.77
N ILE A 64 5.33 3.58 4.79
CA ILE A 64 5.46 4.46 5.97
C ILE A 64 4.97 5.88 5.68
N GLY A 65 4.39 6.52 6.70
CA GLY A 65 4.01 7.93 6.66
C GLY A 65 2.54 8.17 6.34
N ARG A 66 2.22 9.41 5.98
CA ARG A 66 0.86 9.86 5.69
C ARG A 66 0.41 9.44 4.29
N LEU A 67 -0.86 9.67 3.95
CA LEU A 67 -1.45 9.35 2.65
C LEU A 67 -0.59 9.84 1.46
N GLY A 68 -0.05 11.06 1.53
CA GLY A 68 0.84 11.62 0.49
C GLY A 68 2.06 10.74 0.24
N ASN A 69 2.77 10.34 1.31
CA ASN A 69 3.94 9.48 1.23
C ASN A 69 3.58 8.11 0.65
N GLN A 70 2.48 7.50 1.11
CA GLN A 70 2.06 6.21 0.60
C GLN A 70 1.65 6.25 -0.88
N MET A 71 1.04 7.34 -1.33
CA MET A 71 0.77 7.56 -2.77
C MET A 71 2.06 7.69 -3.58
N GLY A 72 3.03 8.46 -3.08
CA GLY A 72 4.34 8.63 -3.72
C GLY A 72 5.12 7.33 -3.78
N GLU A 73 5.22 6.60 -2.67
CA GLU A 73 5.83 5.28 -2.58
C GLU A 73 5.18 4.28 -3.54
N TYR A 74 3.85 4.26 -3.63
CA TYR A 74 3.13 3.44 -4.61
C TYR A 74 3.53 3.77 -6.05
N ALA A 75 3.53 5.07 -6.39
CA ALA A 75 3.88 5.54 -7.73
C ALA A 75 5.32 5.18 -8.09
N THR A 76 6.25 5.37 -7.16
CA THR A 76 7.67 5.03 -7.33
C THR A 76 7.87 3.53 -7.51
N LEU A 77 7.26 2.70 -6.65
CA LEU A 77 7.33 1.24 -6.79
C LEU A 77 6.80 0.82 -8.16
N TYR A 78 5.64 1.34 -8.58
CA TYR A 78 5.05 1.02 -9.86
C TYR A 78 5.94 1.42 -11.04
N ALA A 79 6.49 2.65 -11.01
CA ALA A 79 7.35 3.17 -12.06
C ALA A 79 8.66 2.38 -12.16
N LEU A 80 9.38 2.21 -11.05
CA LEU A 80 10.66 1.50 -11.01
C LEU A 80 10.50 0.05 -11.45
N ALA A 81 9.49 -0.65 -10.93
CA ALA A 81 9.25 -2.04 -11.28
C ALA A 81 8.91 -2.20 -12.76
N LYS A 82 8.08 -1.30 -13.31
CA LYS A 82 7.74 -1.32 -14.74
C LYS A 82 8.95 -1.03 -15.63
N MET A 83 9.79 -0.05 -15.26
CA MET A 83 11.00 0.29 -16.02
C MET A 83 12.03 -0.83 -16.01
N ASN A 84 12.16 -1.55 -14.89
CA ASN A 84 13.13 -2.65 -14.75
C ASN A 84 12.55 -4.02 -15.14
N GLY A 85 11.29 -4.08 -15.58
CA GLY A 85 10.63 -5.33 -15.96
C GLY A 85 10.47 -6.33 -14.82
N ARG A 86 10.20 -5.84 -13.60
CA ARG A 86 10.12 -6.65 -12.38
C ARG A 86 8.67 -6.71 -11.85
N PRO A 87 8.25 -7.86 -11.29
CA PRO A 87 7.00 -7.93 -10.54
C PRO A 87 7.06 -7.04 -9.30
N ALA A 88 6.00 -6.27 -9.03
CA ALA A 88 5.88 -5.43 -7.83
C ALA A 88 4.65 -5.79 -7.02
N PHE A 89 4.80 -5.73 -5.70
CA PHE A 89 3.73 -6.03 -4.75
C PHE A 89 3.74 -5.00 -3.63
N ILE A 90 2.54 -4.55 -3.25
CA ILE A 90 2.38 -3.57 -2.19
C ILE A 90 2.10 -4.24 -0.85
N PRO A 91 2.57 -3.69 0.29
CA PRO A 91 2.19 -4.20 1.60
C PRO A 91 0.68 -4.08 1.83
N ALA A 92 0.09 -5.02 2.57
CA ALA A 92 -1.33 -5.00 2.94
C ALA A 92 -1.76 -3.68 3.64
N GLN A 93 -0.85 -3.08 4.41
CA GLN A 93 -1.08 -1.78 5.05
C GLN A 93 -1.28 -0.66 4.03
N MET A 94 -0.42 -0.57 3.01
CA MET A 94 -0.55 0.41 1.93
C MET A 94 -1.86 0.23 1.18
N HIS A 95 -2.20 -1.03 0.84
CA HIS A 95 -3.47 -1.33 0.18
C HIS A 95 -4.67 -0.85 1.01
N SER A 96 -4.68 -1.11 2.31
CA SER A 96 -5.75 -0.69 3.22
C SER A 96 -5.93 0.82 3.29
N THR A 97 -4.83 1.58 3.16
CA THR A 97 -4.89 3.05 3.12
C THR A 97 -5.36 3.58 1.76
N LEU A 98 -4.84 3.04 0.66
CA LEU A 98 -5.01 3.62 -0.68
C LEU A 98 -6.26 3.10 -1.41
N ALA A 99 -6.59 1.82 -1.29
CA ALA A 99 -7.70 1.19 -2.02
C ALA A 99 -9.09 1.83 -1.78
N PRO A 100 -9.39 2.44 -0.62
CA PRO A 100 -10.64 3.17 -0.44
C PRO A 100 -10.79 4.43 -1.31
N ILE A 101 -9.69 4.97 -1.85
CA ILE A 101 -9.64 6.26 -2.56
C ILE A 101 -9.20 6.07 -4.01
N PHE A 102 -8.28 5.14 -4.25
CA PHE A 102 -7.65 4.91 -5.54
C PHE A 102 -7.93 3.52 -6.07
N ARG A 103 -7.99 3.39 -7.40
CA ARG A 103 -7.99 2.09 -8.06
C ARG A 103 -6.58 1.51 -8.06
N ILE A 104 -6.34 0.61 -7.12
CA ILE A 104 -5.06 -0.09 -6.98
C ILE A 104 -4.97 -1.25 -7.98
N THR A 105 -3.82 -1.38 -8.61
CA THR A 105 -3.56 -2.42 -9.62
C THR A 105 -2.46 -3.39 -9.22
N LEU A 106 -1.53 -2.96 -8.35
CA LEU A 106 -0.49 -3.85 -7.85
C LEU A 106 -1.08 -4.90 -6.88
N PRO A 107 -0.65 -6.16 -6.97
CA PRO A 107 -1.06 -7.20 -6.05
C PRO A 107 -0.54 -6.95 -4.62
N VAL A 108 -1.26 -7.50 -3.64
CA VAL A 108 -0.93 -7.34 -2.22
C VAL A 108 0.02 -8.44 -1.77
N LEU A 109 1.11 -8.03 -1.12
CA LEU A 109 2.01 -8.91 -0.39
C LEU A 109 1.59 -9.00 1.09
N HIS A 110 1.23 -10.20 1.51
CA HIS A 110 0.84 -10.49 2.89
C HIS A 110 2.07 -10.53 3.80
N SER A 111 1.92 -10.04 5.04
CA SER A 111 3.03 -9.90 6.01
C SER A 111 3.74 -11.23 6.31
N ALA A 112 3.00 -12.34 6.39
CA ALA A 112 3.55 -13.67 6.63
C ALA A 112 4.48 -14.16 5.51
N THR A 113 4.21 -13.76 4.26
CA THR A 113 5.08 -14.05 3.11
C THR A 113 6.24 -13.06 3.07
N ALA A 114 5.95 -11.77 3.29
CA ALA A 114 6.95 -10.72 3.30
C ALA A 114 8.08 -10.98 4.30
N SER A 115 7.78 -11.50 5.49
CA SER A 115 8.78 -11.75 6.53
C SER A 115 9.77 -12.88 6.21
N ARG A 116 9.43 -13.77 5.27
CA ARG A 116 10.27 -14.92 4.88
C ARG A 116 11.21 -14.62 3.73
N ILE A 117 11.05 -13.47 3.10
CA ILE A 117 11.84 -13.09 1.93
C ILE A 117 13.09 -12.33 2.39
N PRO A 118 14.28 -12.72 1.92
CA PRO A 118 15.53 -12.03 2.25
C PRO A 118 15.65 -10.74 1.44
N TRP A 119 14.93 -9.70 1.88
CA TRP A 119 14.91 -8.40 1.19
C TRP A 119 16.28 -7.74 1.14
N GLN A 120 16.65 -7.29 -0.05
CA GLN A 120 17.72 -6.33 -0.26
C GLN A 120 17.12 -4.93 -0.16
N ASN A 121 17.47 -4.21 0.90
CA ASN A 121 17.04 -2.82 1.02
C ASN A 121 17.79 -1.98 0.00
N TYR A 122 17.05 -1.25 -0.83
CA TYR A 122 17.59 -0.30 -1.77
C TYR A 122 17.09 1.09 -1.39
N HIS A 123 18.01 2.00 -1.10
CA HIS A 123 17.67 3.36 -0.71
C HIS A 123 17.41 4.20 -1.96
N LEU A 124 16.31 4.94 -1.94
CA LEU A 124 15.96 5.91 -2.97
C LEU A 124 16.18 7.31 -2.41
N ASN A 125 16.86 8.14 -3.20
CA ASN A 125 17.01 9.56 -2.95
C ASN A 125 15.69 10.31 -3.19
N ASP A 126 15.64 11.57 -2.77
CA ASP A 126 14.51 12.47 -2.91
C ASP A 126 14.27 12.91 -4.37
N TRP A 127 15.21 12.63 -5.28
CA TRP A 127 15.07 12.80 -6.73
C TRP A 127 15.20 11.46 -7.48
N MET A 128 14.67 11.42 -8.71
CA MET A 128 14.79 10.26 -9.60
C MET A 128 16.14 10.26 -10.30
N GLU A 129 16.86 9.14 -10.19
CA GLU A 129 18.18 8.98 -10.81
C GLU A 129 18.17 8.09 -12.04
N GLU A 130 19.15 8.32 -12.89
CA GLU A 130 19.40 7.51 -14.09
C GLU A 130 19.77 6.07 -13.72
N GLU A 131 20.52 5.88 -12.63
CA GLU A 131 20.91 4.55 -12.15
C GLU A 131 19.73 3.66 -11.79
N TYR A 132 18.57 4.24 -11.41
CA TYR A 132 17.37 3.49 -11.08
C TYR A 132 16.72 2.79 -12.29
N ARG A 133 17.23 3.03 -13.51
CA ARG A 133 16.87 2.23 -14.70
C ARG A 133 17.41 0.80 -14.67
N HIS A 134 18.42 0.53 -13.84
CA HIS A 134 19.08 -0.77 -13.75
C HIS A 134 19.37 -1.14 -12.29
N ILE A 135 18.32 -1.35 -11.50
CA ILE A 135 18.49 -1.71 -10.09
C ILE A 135 18.87 -3.20 -9.99
N PRO A 136 20.00 -3.54 -9.36
CA PRO A 136 20.38 -4.93 -9.16
C PRO A 136 19.53 -5.59 -8.09
N GLY A 137 19.42 -6.92 -8.16
CA GLY A 137 18.76 -7.72 -7.14
C GLY A 137 17.38 -8.23 -7.55
N GLU A 138 17.06 -9.42 -7.05
CA GLU A 138 15.80 -10.10 -7.35
C GLU A 138 14.72 -9.71 -6.35
N TYR A 139 15.05 -9.67 -5.05
CA TYR A 139 14.12 -9.37 -3.97
C TYR A 139 14.46 -8.03 -3.34
N VAL A 140 13.96 -6.95 -3.93
CA VAL A 140 14.31 -5.59 -3.54
C VAL A 140 13.19 -4.95 -2.74
N ARG A 141 13.54 -4.31 -1.63
CA ARG A 141 12.64 -3.45 -0.86
C ARG A 141 13.14 -2.02 -0.94
N PHE A 142 12.37 -1.17 -1.59
CA PHE A 142 12.68 0.26 -1.64
C PHE A 142 12.46 0.91 -0.29
N THR A 143 13.37 1.81 0.05
CA THR A 143 13.41 2.58 1.30
C THR A 143 13.75 4.03 0.99
N GLY A 144 13.49 4.95 1.93
CA GLY A 144 13.58 6.38 1.68
C GLY A 144 12.22 6.98 1.32
N TYR A 145 12.19 8.30 1.14
CA TYR A 145 10.97 9.04 0.78
C TYR A 145 11.25 9.89 -0.46
N PRO A 146 11.17 9.28 -1.66
CA PRO A 146 11.33 10.04 -2.90
C PRO A 146 10.29 11.17 -2.95
N CYS A 147 10.76 12.41 -3.16
CA CYS A 147 9.96 13.64 -3.23
C CYS A 147 9.12 13.98 -1.97
N SER A 148 9.65 13.82 -0.75
CA SER A 148 8.98 14.20 0.52
C SER A 148 9.00 15.69 0.84
#